data_AF-A0AAD9BKD3-F1
#
_entry.id   AF-A0AAD9BKD3-F1
#
_cell.length_a   1.000
_cell.length_b   1.000
_cell.length_c   1.000
_cell.angle_alpha   90.00
_cell.angle_beta   90.00
_cell.angle_gamma   90.00
#
_symmetry.space_group_name_H-M   'P 1'
#
loop_
_entity.id
_entity.type
_entity.pdbx_description
1 polymer ?
#
loop_
_entity_poly.entity_id
_entity_poly.type
_entity_poly.pdbx_seq_one_letter_code
_entity_poly.pdbx_strand_id
1 'polypeptide(L)'
;MLQALKGVRHLHTSAMKQAVSELCVPVPWGEIRGKVWGPDHGRPVLCLHGWADNCGTFNTLIPHLPKECRYVAVELAGHGRSSHRPAGVPYSFPTYVMDVRRVVDALQWSKFSIIGHSMGGNIAGMFSALYPEMVDAVVLLDSYGFFPTDLKEVFEAMRQGMDQMVEFEKKTEEKKTRVYTYENAVERLQAANPTLSEKSAHILLERGLVQVEGGVVFTRDFRINLPIKCMYCVVHCIVFSFFVQKNMTRITAEQSLELQSMIKAPVLVVLAEDGFEKLFVEPDKRRFTSAMLQAYRDRNHSVVKVPGDHHIHLNDPGVVAPLVSDFLRSKFQSSVSRCHGGRSEGEFGVLNMVVLCSACTAGLTTVVHSKPSFPFFPKVTHYYCAVSGEFRYIAVDLVGHGLSSHRPPGDFYSLPEYVTDVLRVTNALQLRKFSVIGHSMGGDVAGMKEICKVARQGMDQILQFEKKTEEEKRRVYTYEKAVERLLAANPTLSERSVHILLERGLVQVEGGFVFSRDLRVNFKNIVRISLELSLEIQSRIQASVLAVLTDKGFDKILSEPAQRQFTSALLEGLKNRNHTVVRVPGDHHVHLNNPEVIAPFVSDFLRTKVLTQSINRQHKL
;
A
#
# COMPACT_ATOMS: atom_id res chain seq x y z
N MET A 1 -10.36 24.28 -18.13
CA MET A 1 -9.53 25.36 -17.53
C MET A 1 -10.48 26.52 -17.19
N LEU A 2 -10.48 27.01 -15.94
CA LEU A 2 -11.32 28.09 -15.36
C LEU A 2 -12.76 27.84 -14.82
N GLN A 3 -13.14 26.62 -14.40
CA GLN A 3 -14.36 26.40 -13.57
C GLN A 3 -14.21 25.30 -12.49
N ALA A 4 -13.19 25.39 -11.63
CA ALA A 4 -13.02 24.47 -10.49
C ALA A 4 -12.72 25.18 -9.16
N LEU A 5 -13.14 26.44 -8.99
CA LEU A 5 -12.85 27.28 -7.81
C LEU A 5 -14.10 27.73 -7.02
N LYS A 6 -15.16 26.92 -6.98
CA LYS A 6 -16.33 27.19 -6.12
C LYS A 6 -16.70 25.96 -5.31
N GLY A 7 -16.04 25.77 -4.16
CA GLY A 7 -16.31 24.65 -3.27
C GLY A 7 -15.97 24.84 -1.79
N VAL A 8 -15.41 25.99 -1.37
CA VAL A 8 -15.23 26.29 0.06
C VAL A 8 -16.42 27.12 0.52
N ARG A 9 -17.41 26.49 1.16
CA ARG A 9 -18.55 27.19 1.77
C ARG A 9 -18.17 27.61 3.20
N HIS A 10 -18.04 28.92 3.43
CA HIS A 10 -17.89 29.51 4.76
C HIS A 10 -19.27 29.78 5.37
N LEU A 11 -19.57 29.18 6.53
CA LEU A 11 -20.71 29.56 7.37
C LEU A 11 -20.18 30.50 8.47
N HIS A 12 -20.61 31.76 8.45
CA HIS A 12 -20.20 32.76 9.45
C HIS A 12 -21.19 32.79 10.63
N THR A 13 -20.68 32.66 11.85
CA THR A 13 -21.38 33.07 13.09
C THR A 13 -20.48 34.01 13.91
N SER A 14 -21.10 35.06 14.45
CA SER A 14 -20.46 36.20 15.12
C SER A 14 -20.09 35.92 16.58
N ALA A 15 -18.80 35.70 16.82
CA ALA A 15 -18.00 36.02 18.01
C ALA A 15 -16.58 35.52 17.71
N MET A 16 -15.50 36.27 17.99
CA MET A 16 -14.11 35.91 17.63
C MET A 16 -13.56 34.68 18.39
N LYS A 17 -14.20 33.53 18.27
CA LYS A 17 -13.55 32.22 18.27
C LYS A 17 -12.75 32.12 16.98
N GLN A 18 -11.51 31.65 17.05
CA GLN A 18 -10.71 31.34 15.87
C GLN A 18 -11.57 30.49 14.93
N ALA A 19 -11.92 31.02 13.76
CA ALA A 19 -12.90 30.39 12.88
C ALA A 19 -12.32 29.05 12.40
N VAL A 20 -12.90 27.94 12.86
CA VAL A 20 -12.56 26.59 12.40
C VAL A 20 -13.48 26.28 11.24
N SER A 21 -12.92 26.02 10.06
CA SER A 21 -13.70 25.66 8.87
C SER A 21 -13.52 24.19 8.51
N GLU A 22 -14.50 23.61 7.81
CA GLU A 22 -14.40 22.24 7.29
C GLU A 22 -13.51 22.18 6.04
N LEU A 23 -12.74 21.10 5.93
CA LEU A 23 -12.06 20.68 4.71
C LEU A 23 -12.90 19.61 4.01
N CYS A 24 -12.99 19.68 2.69
CA CYS A 24 -13.45 18.61 1.82
C CYS A 24 -12.56 18.59 0.56
N VAL A 25 -11.89 17.47 0.33
CA VAL A 25 -11.04 17.23 -0.83
C VAL A 25 -11.61 16.04 -1.62
N PRO A 26 -12.04 16.22 -2.87
CA PRO A 26 -12.48 15.10 -3.69
C PRO A 26 -11.31 14.15 -3.99
N VAL A 27 -11.58 12.85 -3.88
CA VAL A 27 -10.65 11.76 -4.20
C VAL A 27 -11.37 10.70 -5.04
N PRO A 28 -10.65 9.82 -5.76
CA PRO A 28 -11.29 8.89 -6.69
C PRO A 28 -12.36 7.95 -6.09
N TRP A 29 -12.34 7.73 -4.77
CA TRP A 29 -13.31 6.90 -4.06
C TRP A 29 -14.31 7.69 -3.19
N GLY A 30 -14.35 9.02 -3.30
CA GLY A 30 -15.24 9.88 -2.53
C GLY A 30 -14.58 11.18 -2.10
N GLU A 31 -14.52 11.43 -0.79
CA GLU A 31 -13.95 12.66 -0.23
C GLU A 31 -13.08 12.39 1.00
N ILE A 32 -12.02 13.20 1.13
CA ILE A 32 -11.25 13.35 2.37
C ILE A 32 -11.73 14.60 3.08
N ARG A 33 -12.10 14.44 4.35
CA ARG A 33 -12.64 15.49 5.22
C ARG A 33 -11.59 15.94 6.23
N GLY A 34 -11.88 17.03 6.93
CA GLY A 34 -10.97 17.58 7.92
C GLY A 34 -11.43 18.92 8.47
N LYS A 35 -10.53 19.58 9.19
CA LYS A 35 -10.72 20.90 9.77
C LYS A 35 -9.53 21.81 9.46
N VAL A 36 -9.80 23.10 9.38
CA VAL A 36 -8.80 24.13 9.09
C VAL A 36 -8.84 25.20 10.19
N TRP A 37 -7.68 25.59 10.69
CA TRP A 37 -7.48 26.66 11.67
C TRP A 37 -6.47 27.68 11.16
N GLY A 38 -6.63 28.93 11.60
CA GLY A 38 -5.69 30.01 11.32
C GLY A 38 -5.94 30.70 9.97
N PRO A 39 -5.17 31.75 9.66
CA PRO A 39 -5.40 32.60 8.49
C PRO A 39 -5.13 31.86 7.17
N ASP A 40 -5.78 32.27 6.08
CA ASP A 40 -5.55 31.70 4.74
C ASP A 40 -4.12 31.89 4.24
N HIS A 41 -3.47 32.99 4.65
CA HIS A 41 -2.07 33.30 4.35
C HIS A 41 -1.10 32.80 5.42
N GLY A 42 -1.57 32.01 6.39
CA GLY A 42 -0.73 31.46 7.44
C GLY A 42 0.25 30.42 6.90
N ARG A 43 1.34 30.19 7.63
CA ARG A 43 2.33 29.17 7.25
C ARG A 43 1.69 27.78 7.26
N PRO A 44 1.75 27.01 6.17
CA PRO A 44 0.98 25.76 6.05
C PRO A 44 1.53 24.66 6.97
N VAL A 45 0.63 24.07 7.76
CA VAL A 45 0.91 22.94 8.64
C VAL A 45 -0.15 21.86 8.42
N LEU A 46 0.26 20.68 7.99
CA LEU A 46 -0.63 19.53 7.83
C LEU A 46 -0.62 18.67 9.10
N CYS A 47 -1.79 18.30 9.61
CA CYS A 47 -1.93 17.51 10.83
C CYS A 47 -2.57 16.13 10.53
N LEU A 48 -1.92 15.04 10.95
CA LEU A 48 -2.34 13.65 10.70
C LEU A 48 -2.65 12.90 12.01
N HIS A 49 -3.87 12.37 12.15
CA HIS A 49 -4.34 11.72 13.37
C HIS A 49 -3.86 10.26 13.53
N GLY A 50 -4.02 9.72 14.74
CA GLY A 50 -3.75 8.32 15.09
C GLY A 50 -4.72 7.31 14.48
N TRP A 51 -4.46 6.03 14.68
CA TRP A 51 -5.34 4.97 14.17
C TRP A 51 -6.67 4.97 14.91
N ALA A 52 -7.78 4.80 14.17
CA ALA A 52 -9.14 4.82 14.70
C ALA A 52 -9.59 6.14 15.39
N ASP A 53 -8.77 7.19 15.30
CA ASP A 53 -9.09 8.58 15.67
C ASP A 53 -9.77 9.32 14.50
N ASN A 54 -9.80 10.65 14.59
CA ASN A 54 -10.11 11.58 13.52
C ASN A 54 -9.45 12.94 13.77
N CYS A 55 -9.69 13.93 12.90
CA CYS A 55 -9.07 15.26 12.99
C CYS A 55 -9.40 16.02 14.29
N GLY A 56 -10.43 15.60 15.04
CA GLY A 56 -10.74 16.11 16.37
C GLY A 56 -9.63 15.92 17.40
N THR A 57 -8.70 14.97 17.17
CA THR A 57 -7.52 14.75 18.04
C THR A 57 -6.65 16.01 18.20
N PHE A 58 -6.76 16.98 17.28
CA PHE A 58 -6.02 18.24 17.32
C PHE A 58 -6.83 19.43 17.88
N ASN A 59 -8.11 19.22 18.28
CA ASN A 59 -8.98 20.28 18.77
C ASN A 59 -8.41 20.97 20.03
N THR A 60 -7.65 20.26 20.87
CA THR A 60 -7.08 20.80 22.10
C THR A 60 -5.66 21.33 21.88
N LEU A 61 -4.84 20.70 21.04
CA LEU A 61 -3.47 21.15 20.77
C LEU A 61 -3.39 22.44 19.95
N ILE A 62 -4.04 22.50 18.79
CA ILE A 62 -3.88 23.60 17.82
C ILE A 62 -4.15 25.00 18.42
N PRO A 63 -5.15 25.20 19.29
CA PRO A 63 -5.38 26.49 19.94
C PRO A 63 -4.19 27.05 20.74
N HIS A 64 -3.25 26.20 21.16
CA HIS A 64 -2.04 26.58 21.89
C HIS A 64 -0.80 26.76 21.00
N LEU A 65 -0.92 26.47 19.69
CA LEU A 65 0.18 26.59 18.74
C LEU A 65 0.25 28.00 18.10
N PRO A 66 1.34 28.34 17.39
CA PRO A 66 1.51 29.67 16.79
C PRO A 66 0.33 30.05 15.87
N LYS A 67 -0.24 31.24 16.09
CA LYS A 67 -1.47 31.73 15.44
C LYS A 67 -1.24 32.20 14.00
N GLU A 68 0.02 32.44 13.64
CA GLU A 68 0.49 32.79 12.30
C GLU A 68 0.53 31.58 11.33
N CYS A 69 0.26 30.38 11.81
CA CYS A 69 0.19 29.17 11.00
C CYS A 69 -1.24 28.89 10.50
N ARG A 70 -1.32 28.23 9.34
CA ARG A 70 -2.53 27.62 8.80
C ARG A 70 -2.48 26.11 9.01
N TYR A 71 -3.22 25.62 10.00
CA TYR A 71 -3.30 24.20 10.30
C TYR A 71 -4.42 23.54 9.51
N VAL A 72 -4.12 22.46 8.80
CA VAL A 72 -5.11 21.61 8.13
C VAL A 72 -5.01 20.21 8.72
N ALA A 73 -5.97 19.83 9.56
CA ALA A 73 -6.05 18.47 10.10
C ALA A 73 -6.98 17.63 9.22
N VAL A 74 -6.44 16.58 8.62
CA VAL A 74 -7.17 15.70 7.70
C VAL A 74 -7.69 14.48 8.44
N GLU A 75 -8.80 13.92 7.95
CA GLU A 75 -9.32 12.63 8.31
C GLU A 75 -8.90 11.63 7.24
N LEU A 76 -8.07 10.65 7.59
CA LEU A 76 -7.60 9.65 6.63
C LEU A 76 -8.77 8.78 6.15
N ALA A 77 -8.63 8.14 4.99
CA ALA A 77 -9.69 7.30 4.43
C ALA A 77 -10.18 6.27 5.48
N GLY A 78 -11.49 6.05 5.54
CA GLY A 78 -12.11 5.13 6.52
C GLY A 78 -12.20 5.66 7.96
N HIS A 79 -11.81 6.92 8.22
CA HIS A 79 -11.86 7.56 9.54
C HIS A 79 -12.73 8.83 9.53
N GLY A 80 -13.27 9.17 10.70
CA GLY A 80 -14.04 10.40 10.89
C GLY A 80 -15.20 10.52 9.89
N ARG A 81 -15.23 11.61 9.12
CA ARG A 81 -16.22 11.85 8.06
C ARG A 81 -15.69 11.57 6.66
N SER A 82 -14.44 11.11 6.51
CA SER A 82 -13.87 10.75 5.20
C SER A 82 -14.51 9.48 4.65
N SER A 83 -14.61 9.42 3.32
CA SER A 83 -15.15 8.26 2.63
C SER A 83 -14.34 7.00 2.90
N HIS A 84 -15.04 5.87 2.94
CA HIS A 84 -14.42 4.54 3.03
C HIS A 84 -13.81 4.18 1.68
N ARG A 85 -12.74 3.37 1.68
CA ARG A 85 -12.20 2.81 0.44
C ARG A 85 -13.23 1.88 -0.23
N PRO A 86 -13.18 1.66 -1.55
CA PRO A 86 -14.07 0.70 -2.20
C PRO A 86 -13.92 -0.71 -1.64
N ALA A 87 -14.93 -1.56 -1.83
CA ALA A 87 -14.89 -2.95 -1.38
C ALA A 87 -13.67 -3.71 -1.93
N GLY A 88 -13.02 -4.52 -1.09
CA GLY A 88 -11.84 -5.31 -1.46
C GLY A 88 -10.55 -4.52 -1.66
N VAL A 89 -10.53 -3.22 -1.34
CA VAL A 89 -9.31 -2.38 -1.30
C VAL A 89 -8.78 -2.34 0.15
N PRO A 90 -7.51 -2.72 0.40
CA PRO A 90 -6.93 -2.68 1.73
C PRO A 90 -6.56 -1.25 2.16
N TYR A 91 -6.52 -1.02 3.48
CA TYR A 91 -5.90 0.17 4.06
C TYR A 91 -4.43 -0.14 4.32
N SER A 92 -3.52 0.68 3.78
CA SER A 92 -2.07 0.48 3.94
C SER A 92 -1.31 1.81 4.02
N PHE A 93 -0.12 1.81 4.62
CA PHE A 93 0.71 3.03 4.71
C PHE A 93 0.97 3.70 3.35
N PRO A 94 1.38 2.97 2.27
CA PRO A 94 1.55 3.58 0.96
C PRO A 94 0.29 4.29 0.46
N THR A 95 -0.89 3.69 0.67
CA THR A 95 -2.16 4.33 0.26
C THR A 95 -2.45 5.60 1.06
N TYR A 96 -2.18 5.62 2.37
CA TYR A 96 -2.36 6.84 3.16
C TYR A 96 -1.37 7.94 2.78
N VAL A 97 -0.12 7.60 2.46
CA VAL A 97 0.85 8.59 1.94
C VAL A 97 0.35 9.19 0.63
N MET A 98 -0.25 8.38 -0.26
CA MET A 98 -0.87 8.90 -1.48
C MET A 98 -2.11 9.76 -1.19
N ASP A 99 -2.91 9.44 -0.17
CA ASP A 99 -4.03 10.30 0.26
C ASP A 99 -3.52 11.67 0.70
N VAL A 100 -2.46 11.70 1.51
CA VAL A 100 -1.78 12.94 1.93
C VAL A 100 -1.29 13.71 0.72
N ARG A 101 -0.65 13.03 -0.25
CA ARG A 101 -0.19 13.69 -1.47
C ARG A 101 -1.33 14.29 -2.30
N ARG A 102 -2.50 13.65 -2.35
CA ARG A 102 -3.72 14.20 -3.00
C ARG A 102 -4.25 15.42 -2.27
N VAL A 103 -4.31 15.40 -0.94
CA VAL A 103 -4.75 16.55 -0.14
C VAL A 103 -3.82 17.74 -0.36
N VAL A 104 -2.51 17.53 -0.28
CA VAL A 104 -1.51 18.59 -0.50
C VAL A 104 -1.59 19.16 -1.92
N ASP A 105 -1.86 18.31 -2.93
CA ASP A 105 -2.10 18.75 -4.31
C ASP A 105 -3.32 19.67 -4.41
N ALA A 106 -4.43 19.27 -3.78
CA ALA A 106 -5.68 20.02 -3.79
C ALA A 106 -5.58 21.35 -3.03
N LEU A 107 -4.77 21.39 -1.96
CA LEU A 107 -4.44 22.61 -1.23
C LEU A 107 -3.44 23.51 -1.99
N GLN A 108 -2.86 23.01 -3.08
CA GLN A 108 -1.82 23.68 -3.87
C GLN A 108 -0.59 24.05 -3.03
N TRP A 109 -0.27 23.23 -2.03
CA TRP A 109 0.89 23.45 -1.16
C TRP A 109 2.14 22.83 -1.79
N SER A 110 3.11 23.66 -2.14
CA SER A 110 4.42 23.21 -2.60
C SER A 110 5.39 22.92 -1.46
N LYS A 111 5.17 23.56 -0.30
CA LYS A 111 6.03 23.47 0.87
C LYS A 111 5.25 23.70 2.16
N PHE A 112 5.41 22.83 3.16
CA PHE A 112 4.63 22.86 4.40
C PHE A 112 5.31 22.11 5.55
N SER A 113 4.89 22.37 6.79
CA SER A 113 5.30 21.56 7.96
C SER A 113 4.27 20.47 8.24
N ILE A 114 4.66 19.36 8.85
CA ILE A 114 3.76 18.23 9.14
C ILE A 114 3.81 17.85 10.62
N ILE A 115 2.64 17.66 11.22
CA ILE A 115 2.48 17.15 12.58
C ILE A 115 1.71 15.83 12.50
N GLY A 116 2.26 14.76 13.05
CA GLY A 116 1.61 13.45 13.03
C GLY A 116 1.59 12.80 14.40
N HIS A 117 0.43 12.30 14.82
CA HIS A 117 0.28 11.51 16.03
C HIS A 117 0.22 10.01 15.70
N SER A 118 0.96 9.17 16.43
CA SER A 118 0.87 7.71 16.33
C SER A 118 0.98 7.19 14.87
N MET A 119 -0.08 6.59 14.32
CA MET A 119 -0.20 6.20 12.91
C MET A 119 0.02 7.38 11.94
N GLY A 120 -0.55 8.55 12.23
CA GLY A 120 -0.32 9.79 11.49
C GLY A 120 1.13 10.25 11.56
N GLY A 121 1.83 9.98 12.66
CA GLY A 121 3.28 10.17 12.78
C GLY A 121 4.06 9.28 11.80
N ASN A 122 3.68 8.00 11.68
CA ASN A 122 4.29 7.07 10.73
C ASN A 122 4.07 7.52 9.26
N ILE A 123 2.86 7.97 8.95
CA ILE A 123 2.55 8.52 7.62
C ILE A 123 3.35 9.79 7.36
N ALA A 124 3.50 10.67 8.37
CA ALA A 124 4.28 11.90 8.26
C ALA A 124 5.77 11.62 8.01
N GLY A 125 6.36 10.64 8.71
CA GLY A 125 7.74 10.20 8.49
C GLY A 125 7.95 9.65 7.08
N MET A 126 7.07 8.74 6.63
CA MET A 126 7.12 8.18 5.27
C MET A 126 6.93 9.24 4.18
N PHE A 127 5.98 10.16 4.35
CA PHE A 127 5.77 11.25 3.39
C PHE A 127 7.02 12.14 3.30
N SER A 128 7.60 12.50 4.44
CA SER A 128 8.79 13.36 4.52
C SER A 128 10.05 12.70 3.95
N ALA A 129 10.11 11.36 3.96
CA ALA A 129 11.18 10.60 3.32
C ALA A 129 11.02 10.54 1.79
N LEU A 130 9.78 10.45 1.30
CA LEU A 130 9.48 10.32 -0.14
C LEU A 130 9.45 11.67 -0.88
N TYR A 131 8.99 12.74 -0.20
CA TYR A 131 8.86 14.09 -0.74
C TYR A 131 9.60 15.12 0.14
N PRO A 132 10.92 14.93 0.39
CA PRO A 132 11.68 15.78 1.32
C PRO A 132 11.72 17.26 0.91
N GLU A 133 11.56 17.56 -0.38
CA GLU A 133 11.53 18.93 -0.89
C GLU A 133 10.26 19.70 -0.50
N MET A 134 9.18 18.99 -0.16
CA MET A 134 7.89 19.59 0.20
C MET A 134 7.77 19.87 1.70
N VAL A 135 8.66 19.35 2.54
CA VAL A 135 8.50 19.38 3.99
C VAL A 135 9.50 20.33 4.65
N ASP A 136 9.00 21.31 5.39
CA ASP A 136 9.79 22.29 6.14
C ASP A 136 10.23 21.78 7.51
N ALA A 137 9.33 21.09 8.20
CA ALA A 137 9.53 20.59 9.55
C ALA A 137 8.60 19.40 9.81
N VAL A 138 9.05 18.45 10.63
CA VAL A 138 8.27 17.26 11.02
C VAL A 138 8.14 17.23 12.54
N VAL A 139 6.92 17.09 13.05
CA VAL A 139 6.63 16.87 14.47
C VAL A 139 5.95 15.51 14.61
N LEU A 140 6.57 14.63 15.39
CA LEU A 140 6.07 13.29 15.68
C LEU A 140 5.60 13.24 17.12
N LEU A 141 4.29 13.09 17.32
CA LEU A 141 3.66 12.99 18.62
C LEU A 141 3.44 11.51 18.95
N ASP A 142 4.20 11.04 19.94
CA ASP A 142 4.25 9.67 20.44
C ASP A 142 4.35 8.61 19.32
N SER A 143 5.32 8.84 18.42
CA SER A 143 5.57 8.05 17.22
C SER A 143 7.03 8.17 16.80
N TYR A 144 7.56 7.14 16.13
CA TYR A 144 8.92 7.15 15.59
C TYR A 144 8.99 7.54 14.11
N GLY A 145 7.85 7.80 13.47
CA GLY A 145 7.79 8.10 12.04
C GLY A 145 7.83 6.88 11.13
N PHE A 146 8.13 5.70 11.68
CA PHE A 146 8.11 4.41 10.99
C PHE A 146 7.70 3.31 11.97
N PHE A 147 7.12 2.23 11.43
CA PHE A 147 6.72 1.07 12.21
C PHE A 147 7.40 -0.20 11.69
N PRO A 148 8.65 -0.48 12.12
CA PRO A 148 9.41 -1.62 11.65
C PRO A 148 8.79 -2.94 12.11
N THR A 149 8.98 -3.99 11.32
CA THR A 149 8.64 -5.38 11.67
C THR A 149 9.89 -6.23 11.51
N ASP A 150 10.12 -7.17 12.42
CA ASP A 150 11.25 -8.09 12.30
C ASP A 150 11.13 -8.89 11.00
N LEU A 151 12.26 -9.09 10.31
CA LEU A 151 12.32 -9.77 9.01
C LEU A 151 11.61 -11.14 9.05
N LYS A 152 11.75 -11.89 10.15
CA LYS A 152 11.14 -13.22 10.31
C LYS A 152 9.63 -13.14 10.54
N GLU A 153 9.11 -12.02 11.02
CA GLU A 153 7.70 -11.80 11.31
C GLU A 153 6.94 -11.18 10.12
N VAL A 154 7.63 -10.54 9.17
CA VAL A 154 6.99 -9.85 8.03
C VAL A 154 6.02 -10.76 7.26
N PHE A 155 6.42 -12.00 6.97
CA PHE A 155 5.60 -12.92 6.17
C PHE A 155 4.44 -13.52 6.94
N GLU A 156 4.64 -13.78 8.23
CA GLU A 156 3.59 -14.21 9.14
C GLU A 156 2.51 -13.12 9.20
N ALA A 157 2.92 -11.86 9.41
CA ALA A 157 2.02 -10.71 9.42
C ALA A 157 1.31 -10.48 8.07
N MET A 158 2.04 -10.60 6.96
CA MET A 158 1.50 -10.45 5.61
C MET A 158 0.44 -11.52 5.31
N ARG A 159 0.74 -12.80 5.58
CA ARG A 159 -0.20 -13.91 5.41
C ARG A 159 -1.44 -13.72 6.26
N GLN A 160 -1.28 -13.40 7.55
CA GLN A 160 -2.39 -13.18 8.46
C GLN A 160 -3.31 -12.05 7.97
N GLY A 161 -2.76 -10.96 7.45
CA GLY A 161 -3.53 -9.86 6.86
C GLY A 161 -4.33 -10.29 5.62
N MET A 162 -3.73 -11.08 4.72
CA MET A 162 -4.41 -11.63 3.54
C MET A 162 -5.56 -12.56 3.92
N ASP A 163 -5.29 -13.53 4.80
CA ASP A 163 -6.28 -14.52 5.25
C ASP A 163 -7.48 -13.82 5.91
N GLN A 164 -7.24 -12.78 6.70
CA GLN A 164 -8.30 -11.99 7.36
C GLN A 164 -9.12 -11.15 6.39
N MET A 165 -8.50 -10.54 5.39
CA MET A 165 -9.24 -9.81 4.37
C MET A 165 -10.19 -10.76 3.64
N VAL A 166 -9.67 -11.90 3.19
CA VAL A 166 -10.48 -12.92 2.49
C VAL A 166 -11.58 -13.48 3.40
N GLU A 167 -11.30 -13.71 4.68
CA GLU A 167 -12.30 -14.17 5.65
C GLU A 167 -13.35 -13.10 5.98
N PHE A 168 -12.96 -11.82 6.05
CA PHE A 168 -13.89 -10.72 6.22
C PHE A 168 -14.82 -10.54 5.02
N GLU A 169 -14.31 -10.79 3.82
CA GLU A 169 -15.07 -10.75 2.56
C GLU A 169 -16.09 -11.90 2.47
N LYS A 170 -15.77 -13.09 3.01
CA LYS A 170 -16.70 -14.24 3.08
C LYS A 170 -17.87 -14.04 4.02
N LYS A 171 -17.74 -13.16 5.01
CA LYS A 171 -18.82 -12.85 5.98
C LYS A 171 -19.81 -11.91 5.30
N THR A 172 -20.62 -12.48 4.40
CA THR A 172 -21.62 -11.78 3.61
C THR A 172 -22.89 -11.47 4.43
N GLU A 173 -23.46 -10.30 4.19
CA GLU A 173 -24.89 -9.96 4.30
C GLU A 173 -25.63 -9.81 5.65
N GLU A 174 -25.11 -10.26 6.80
CA GLU A 174 -25.70 -9.88 8.11
C GLU A 174 -24.76 -9.00 8.96
N LYS A 175 -24.11 -8.02 8.33
CA LYS A 175 -23.52 -6.92 9.11
C LYS A 175 -24.65 -6.00 9.55
N LYS A 176 -25.48 -6.44 10.50
CA LYS A 176 -26.35 -5.53 11.26
C LYS A 176 -25.41 -4.49 11.87
N THR A 177 -25.46 -3.27 11.33
CA THR A 177 -24.74 -2.14 11.91
C THR A 177 -25.18 -2.05 13.36
N ARG A 178 -24.23 -2.29 14.27
CA ARG A 178 -24.54 -2.24 15.70
C ARG A 178 -24.85 -0.80 16.05
N VAL A 179 -26.09 -0.56 16.44
CA VAL A 179 -26.55 0.72 16.96
C VAL A 179 -26.27 0.73 18.47
N TYR A 180 -25.66 1.80 18.94
CA TYR A 180 -25.29 2.00 20.35
C TYR A 180 -26.06 3.19 20.90
N THR A 181 -26.22 3.26 22.22
CA THR A 181 -26.46 4.56 22.87
C THR A 181 -25.16 5.38 22.83
N TYR A 182 -25.25 6.69 23.03
CA TYR A 182 -24.06 7.54 23.04
C TYR A 182 -23.10 7.14 24.17
N GLU A 183 -23.65 6.85 25.35
CA GLU A 183 -22.91 6.43 26.55
C GLU A 183 -22.18 5.11 26.30
N ASN A 184 -22.86 4.11 25.72
CA ASN A 184 -22.23 2.83 25.35
C ASN A 184 -21.13 3.02 24.30
N ALA A 185 -21.24 4.01 23.42
CA ALA A 185 -20.20 4.33 22.45
C ALA A 185 -18.97 4.98 23.12
N VAL A 186 -19.17 5.86 24.12
CA VAL A 186 -18.11 6.43 24.98
C VAL A 186 -17.37 5.32 25.72
N GLU A 187 -18.09 4.48 26.44
CA GLU A 187 -17.52 3.34 27.18
C GLU A 187 -16.72 2.42 26.25
N ARG A 188 -17.27 2.09 25.09
CA ARG A 188 -16.60 1.25 24.10
C ARG A 188 -15.32 1.88 23.56
N LEU A 189 -15.31 3.19 23.33
CA LEU A 189 -14.12 3.91 22.87
C LEU A 189 -13.04 3.92 23.96
N GLN A 190 -13.39 4.22 25.20
CA GLN A 190 -12.45 4.26 26.32
C GLN A 190 -11.93 2.86 26.68
N ALA A 191 -12.78 1.83 26.62
CA ALA A 191 -12.35 0.44 26.82
C ALA A 191 -11.34 -0.02 25.74
N ALA A 192 -11.51 0.46 24.50
CA ALA A 192 -10.57 0.18 23.42
C ALA A 192 -9.28 1.02 23.52
N ASN A 193 -9.35 2.20 24.13
CA ASN A 193 -8.25 3.15 24.25
C ASN A 193 -8.17 3.68 25.71
N PRO A 194 -7.58 2.89 26.64
CA PRO A 194 -7.57 3.25 28.07
C PRO A 194 -6.82 4.55 28.39
N THR A 195 -6.00 5.06 27.46
CA THR A 195 -5.28 6.32 27.61
C THR A 195 -6.17 7.54 27.37
N LEU A 196 -7.35 7.41 26.75
CA LEU A 196 -8.21 8.57 26.48
C LEU A 196 -8.93 9.02 27.74
N SER A 197 -8.78 10.30 28.09
CA SER A 197 -9.69 10.93 29.07
C SER A 197 -11.13 10.93 28.55
N GLU A 198 -12.10 10.98 29.44
CA GLU A 198 -13.52 11.06 29.08
C GLU A 198 -13.78 12.25 28.14
N LYS A 199 -13.29 13.45 28.51
CA LYS A 199 -13.37 14.66 27.69
C LYS A 199 -12.81 14.44 26.27
N SER A 200 -11.65 13.80 26.16
CA SER A 200 -11.03 13.48 24.87
C SER A 200 -11.84 12.48 24.05
N ALA A 201 -12.46 11.49 24.71
CA ALA A 201 -13.36 10.55 24.06
C ALA A 201 -14.57 11.28 23.44
N HIS A 202 -15.20 12.20 24.17
CA HIS A 202 -16.27 13.04 23.61
C HIS A 202 -15.81 13.83 22.38
N ILE A 203 -14.64 14.46 22.43
CA ILE A 203 -14.06 15.21 21.31
C ILE A 203 -13.92 14.34 20.05
N LEU A 204 -13.43 13.11 20.19
CA LEU A 204 -13.30 12.20 19.06
C LEU A 204 -14.67 11.72 18.56
N LEU A 205 -15.63 11.49 19.45
CA LEU A 205 -16.96 10.98 19.08
C LEU A 205 -17.83 11.99 18.33
N GLU A 206 -17.57 13.30 18.44
CA GLU A 206 -18.22 14.34 17.61
C GLU A 206 -18.13 14.05 16.09
N ARG A 207 -17.06 13.36 15.68
CA ARG A 207 -16.80 12.99 14.28
C ARG A 207 -16.64 11.49 14.08
N GLY A 208 -16.54 10.72 15.16
CA GLY A 208 -16.48 9.27 15.16
C GLY A 208 -17.84 8.57 15.16
N LEU A 209 -18.93 9.33 15.33
CA LEU A 209 -20.30 8.83 15.36
C LEU A 209 -21.20 9.53 14.34
N VAL A 210 -22.20 8.81 13.85
CA VAL A 210 -23.33 9.35 13.12
C VAL A 210 -24.63 8.90 13.77
N GLN A 211 -25.59 9.82 13.88
CA GLN A 211 -26.92 9.55 14.41
C GLN A 211 -27.71 8.70 13.42
N VAL A 212 -28.36 7.66 13.92
CA VAL A 212 -29.28 6.80 13.17
C VAL A 212 -30.54 6.57 13.99
N GLU A 213 -31.53 5.89 13.41
CA GLU A 213 -32.69 5.42 14.17
C GLU A 213 -32.25 4.48 15.29
N GLY A 214 -32.72 4.76 16.52
CA GLY A 214 -32.40 3.96 17.70
C GLY A 214 -31.05 4.26 18.39
N GLY A 215 -30.25 5.21 17.90
CA GLY A 215 -29.01 5.61 18.57
C GLY A 215 -27.91 6.10 17.62
N VAL A 216 -26.67 5.69 17.87
CA VAL A 216 -25.48 6.11 17.13
C VAL A 216 -24.72 4.90 16.56
N VAL A 217 -24.03 5.12 15.45
CA VAL A 217 -23.12 4.14 14.86
C VAL A 217 -21.76 4.77 14.61
N PHE A 218 -20.70 3.97 14.75
CA PHE A 218 -19.36 4.45 14.45
C PHE A 218 -19.19 4.68 12.95
N THR A 219 -18.63 5.83 12.58
CA THR A 219 -18.39 6.21 11.18
C THR A 219 -17.22 5.49 10.56
N ARG A 220 -16.31 4.94 11.38
CA ARG A 220 -15.08 4.28 10.92
C ARG A 220 -15.36 2.96 10.19
N ASP A 221 -14.56 2.70 9.17
CA ASP A 221 -14.63 1.46 8.41
C ASP A 221 -14.06 0.29 9.23
N PHE A 222 -14.85 -0.77 9.43
CA PHE A 222 -14.41 -1.96 10.17
C PHE A 222 -13.13 -2.60 9.61
N ARG A 223 -12.82 -2.39 8.33
CA ARG A 223 -11.60 -2.94 7.71
C ARG A 223 -10.32 -2.32 8.24
N ILE A 224 -10.35 -1.11 8.79
CA ILE A 224 -9.18 -0.53 9.47
C ILE A 224 -8.85 -1.32 10.75
N ASN A 225 -9.82 -2.07 11.26
CA ASN A 225 -9.77 -2.82 12.51
C ASN A 225 -9.78 -4.35 12.32
N LEU A 226 -9.60 -4.90 11.10
CA LEU A 226 -9.68 -6.36 10.89
C LEU A 226 -8.81 -7.09 11.94
N PRO A 227 -9.43 -7.79 12.91
CA PRO A 227 -8.74 -8.24 14.10
C PRO A 227 -8.03 -9.56 13.83
N ILE A 228 -6.82 -9.70 14.38
CA ILE A 228 -6.17 -11.00 14.48
C ILE A 228 -6.84 -11.79 15.59
N LYS A 229 -7.66 -12.77 15.22
CA LYS A 229 -7.88 -13.93 16.09
C LYS A 229 -6.62 -14.80 16.00
N CYS A 230 -5.63 -14.56 16.85
CA CYS A 230 -4.63 -15.58 17.11
C CYS A 230 -5.29 -16.63 18.01
N MET A 231 -5.63 -17.79 17.45
CA MET A 231 -6.28 -18.89 18.19
C MET A 231 -5.37 -19.49 19.27
N TYR A 232 -4.09 -19.08 19.35
CA TYR A 232 -3.08 -19.61 20.28
C TYR A 232 -2.59 -18.61 21.33
N CYS A 233 -3.08 -17.36 21.38
CA CYS A 233 -2.63 -16.37 22.38
C CYS A 233 -3.80 -15.76 23.14
N VAL A 234 -4.38 -16.52 24.06
CA VAL A 234 -5.45 -16.04 24.95
C VAL A 234 -4.88 -15.34 26.21
N VAL A 235 -3.56 -15.36 26.45
CA VAL A 235 -3.02 -15.01 27.78
C VAL A 235 -1.97 -13.89 27.82
N HIS A 236 -1.52 -13.27 26.70
CA HIS A 236 -0.43 -12.26 26.86
C HIS A 236 -0.30 -11.07 25.90
N CYS A 237 -1.30 -10.68 25.08
CA CYS A 237 -1.12 -9.51 24.19
C CYS A 237 -2.44 -8.79 23.83
N ILE A 238 -3.25 -8.43 24.84
CA ILE A 238 -4.45 -7.59 24.64
C ILE A 238 -4.08 -6.15 24.26
N VAL A 239 -2.84 -5.69 24.48
CA VAL A 239 -2.41 -4.34 24.04
C VAL A 239 -1.71 -4.40 22.68
N PHE A 240 -0.90 -5.43 22.41
CA PHE A 240 -0.09 -5.52 21.18
C PHE A 240 -0.92 -5.80 19.91
N SER A 241 -2.04 -6.52 20.00
CA SER A 241 -2.87 -6.82 18.82
C SER A 241 -3.74 -5.65 18.35
N PHE A 242 -3.92 -4.59 19.17
CA PHE A 242 -4.81 -3.46 18.84
C PHE A 242 -4.10 -2.29 18.17
N PHE A 243 -2.83 -2.02 18.52
CA PHE A 243 -2.08 -0.88 17.96
C PHE A 243 -1.36 -1.16 16.65
N VAL A 244 -1.16 -2.44 16.33
CA VAL A 244 -0.52 -2.82 15.08
C VAL A 244 -1.59 -2.89 14.00
N GLN A 245 -1.76 -1.81 13.24
CA GLN A 245 -2.40 -1.89 11.93
C GLN A 245 -1.67 -3.01 11.16
N LYS A 246 -2.29 -4.19 11.04
CA LYS A 246 -1.64 -5.33 10.39
C LYS A 246 -1.79 -5.21 8.88
N ASN A 247 -1.18 -4.13 8.38
CA ASN A 247 -0.96 -3.84 6.98
C ASN A 247 -0.26 -5.04 6.34
N MET A 248 -0.80 -5.48 5.20
CA MET A 248 -0.16 -6.48 4.34
C MET A 248 1.23 -6.02 3.86
N THR A 249 1.48 -4.71 3.91
CA THR A 249 2.74 -4.08 3.55
C THR A 249 3.49 -3.67 4.82
N ARG A 250 4.51 -4.45 5.17
CA ARG A 250 5.43 -4.16 6.28
C ARG A 250 6.79 -3.73 5.75
N ILE A 251 7.49 -2.94 6.54
CA ILE A 251 8.86 -2.55 6.30
C ILE A 251 9.77 -3.10 7.40
N THR A 252 10.99 -3.51 7.04
CA THR A 252 11.98 -3.98 8.00
C THR A 252 12.58 -2.81 8.79
N ALA A 253 13.37 -3.13 9.81
CA ALA A 253 14.14 -2.12 10.54
C ALA A 253 15.14 -1.40 9.63
N GLU A 254 15.84 -2.12 8.73
CA GLU A 254 16.78 -1.50 7.80
C GLU A 254 16.07 -0.56 6.82
N GLN A 255 14.92 -0.98 6.29
CA GLN A 255 14.10 -0.13 5.42
C GLN A 255 13.62 1.12 6.15
N SER A 256 13.28 1.00 7.44
CA SER A 256 12.86 2.14 8.28
C SER A 256 13.99 3.13 8.50
N LEU A 257 15.20 2.66 8.82
CA LEU A 257 16.39 3.51 9.00
C LEU A 257 16.82 4.19 7.69
N GLU A 258 16.70 3.50 6.56
CA GLU A 258 16.96 4.06 5.24
C GLU A 258 15.96 5.18 4.92
N LEU A 259 14.66 4.94 5.08
CA LEU A 259 13.62 5.96 4.90
C LEU A 259 13.85 7.17 5.83
N GLN A 260 14.17 6.92 7.10
CA GLN A 260 14.50 7.97 8.06
C GLN A 260 15.70 8.83 7.59
N SER A 261 16.69 8.23 6.93
CA SER A 261 17.85 8.95 6.39
C SER A 261 17.52 9.91 5.24
N MET A 262 16.39 9.65 4.57
CA MET A 262 15.92 10.45 3.45
C MET A 262 15.18 11.71 3.90
N ILE A 263 14.74 11.77 5.16
CA ILE A 263 14.12 12.98 5.74
C ILE A 263 15.18 14.10 5.79
N LYS A 264 14.91 15.21 5.08
CA LYS A 264 15.78 16.40 5.05
C LYS A 264 15.29 17.51 5.98
N ALA A 265 14.01 17.53 6.27
CA ALA A 265 13.42 18.46 7.23
C ALA A 265 13.93 18.16 8.65
N PRO A 266 14.11 19.19 9.49
CA PRO A 266 14.27 18.97 10.92
C PRO A 266 13.08 18.20 11.50
N VAL A 267 13.35 17.28 12.42
CA VAL A 267 12.34 16.47 13.10
C VAL A 267 12.36 16.78 14.60
N LEU A 268 11.18 16.94 15.19
CA LEU A 268 10.93 16.90 16.62
C LEU A 268 10.15 15.62 16.94
N VAL A 269 10.74 14.74 17.72
CA VAL A 269 10.11 13.54 18.28
C VAL A 269 9.74 13.83 19.72
N VAL A 270 8.45 13.74 20.04
CA VAL A 270 7.92 13.87 21.40
C VAL A 270 7.35 12.52 21.82
N LEU A 271 7.95 11.89 22.83
CA LEU A 271 7.50 10.59 23.35
C LEU A 271 6.89 10.76 24.74
N ALA A 272 5.77 10.09 25.00
CA ALA A 272 5.14 10.12 26.31
C ALA A 272 5.72 9.00 27.20
N GLU A 273 5.92 9.27 28.50
CA GLU A 273 6.44 8.31 29.48
C GLU A 273 5.57 7.05 29.59
N ASP A 274 4.25 7.24 29.60
CA ASP A 274 3.25 6.17 29.59
C ASP A 274 2.64 5.95 28.20
N GLY A 275 3.42 6.24 27.15
CA GLY A 275 3.01 6.19 25.76
C GLY A 275 3.46 4.95 24.98
N PHE A 276 3.70 5.17 23.69
CA PHE A 276 3.94 4.18 22.65
C PHE A 276 5.17 3.31 22.92
N GLU A 277 6.18 3.84 23.63
CA GLU A 277 7.36 3.07 24.06
C GLU A 277 7.01 1.81 24.85
N LYS A 278 5.94 1.85 25.66
CA LYS A 278 5.49 0.69 26.44
C LYS A 278 4.98 -0.47 25.58
N LEU A 279 4.74 -0.27 24.29
CA LEU A 279 4.36 -1.33 23.36
C LEU A 279 5.55 -2.18 22.91
N PHE A 280 6.79 -1.70 23.10
CA PHE A 280 8.03 -2.38 22.72
C PHE A 280 8.73 -2.93 23.97
N VAL A 281 8.06 -3.82 24.70
CA VAL A 281 8.61 -4.42 25.95
C VAL A 281 9.69 -5.47 25.65
N GLU A 282 9.57 -6.17 24.52
CA GLU A 282 10.50 -7.25 24.14
C GLU A 282 11.91 -6.71 23.81
N PRO A 283 12.98 -7.41 24.21
CA PRO A 283 14.36 -6.96 24.02
C PRO A 283 14.71 -6.58 22.58
N ASP A 284 14.30 -7.39 21.60
CA ASP A 284 14.59 -7.14 20.18
C ASP A 284 13.85 -5.90 19.66
N LYS A 285 12.60 -5.71 20.10
CA LYS A 285 11.78 -4.53 19.82
C LYS A 285 12.38 -3.26 20.41
N ARG A 286 12.94 -3.32 21.63
CA ARG A 286 13.67 -2.20 22.26
C ARG A 286 14.94 -1.83 21.52
N ARG A 287 15.65 -2.80 20.94
CA ARG A 287 16.85 -2.55 20.13
C ARG A 287 16.50 -1.68 18.92
N PHE A 288 15.38 -1.96 18.25
CA PHE A 288 14.95 -1.19 17.08
C PHE A 288 14.53 0.24 17.43
N THR A 289 13.71 0.42 18.46
CA THR A 289 13.30 1.78 18.87
C THR A 289 14.51 2.61 19.32
N SER A 290 15.45 2.00 20.05
CA SER A 290 16.70 2.65 20.44
C SER A 290 17.54 3.08 19.24
N ALA A 291 17.68 2.20 18.24
CA ALA A 291 18.41 2.51 17.01
C ALA A 291 17.76 3.66 16.22
N MET A 292 16.43 3.68 16.11
CA MET A 292 15.71 4.76 15.45
C MET A 292 15.89 6.11 16.16
N LEU A 293 15.79 6.13 17.50
CA LEU A 293 16.01 7.35 18.28
C LEU A 293 17.44 7.84 18.18
N GLN A 294 18.42 6.92 18.21
CA GLN A 294 19.81 7.27 18.00
C GLN A 294 20.03 7.87 16.61
N ALA A 295 19.46 7.27 15.56
CA ALA A 295 19.55 7.80 14.21
C ALA A 295 18.91 9.19 14.03
N TYR A 296 17.90 9.55 14.84
CA TYR A 296 17.40 10.93 14.89
C TYR A 296 18.43 11.86 15.52
N ARG A 297 19.01 11.49 16.67
CA ARG A 297 20.02 12.31 17.37
C ARG A 297 21.29 12.52 16.54
N ASP A 298 21.78 11.47 15.88
CA ASP A 298 22.97 11.52 15.03
C ASP A 298 22.82 12.50 13.85
N ARG A 299 21.58 12.77 13.43
CA ARG A 299 21.24 13.73 12.36
C ARG A 299 20.79 15.09 12.91
N ASN A 300 21.07 15.37 14.18
CA ASN A 300 20.75 16.62 14.87
C ASN A 300 19.24 16.93 14.89
N HIS A 301 18.41 15.89 14.97
CA HIS A 301 16.98 16.01 15.23
C HIS A 301 16.71 16.02 16.74
N SER A 302 15.61 16.65 17.14
CA SER A 302 15.25 16.79 18.55
C SER A 302 14.41 15.59 18.99
N VAL A 303 14.80 14.95 20.09
CA VAL A 303 14.07 13.84 20.71
C VAL A 303 13.84 14.20 22.17
N VAL A 304 12.57 14.30 22.58
CA VAL A 304 12.17 14.71 23.92
C VAL A 304 11.18 13.70 24.48
N LYS A 305 11.32 13.38 25.77
CA LYS A 305 10.37 12.57 26.52
C LYS A 305 9.61 13.46 27.49
N VAL A 306 8.29 13.26 27.60
CA VAL A 306 7.39 14.10 28.41
C VAL A 306 6.48 13.24 29.29
N PRO A 307 6.07 13.74 30.48
CA PRO A 307 5.09 13.05 31.30
C PRO A 307 3.75 12.99 30.57
N GLY A 308 3.04 11.87 30.71
CA GLY A 308 1.72 11.67 30.10
C GLY A 308 1.58 10.35 29.35
N ASP A 309 0.45 10.22 28.66
CA ASP A 309 0.02 9.01 27.95
C ASP A 309 0.11 9.13 26.42
N HIS A 310 -0.31 8.08 25.71
CA HIS A 310 -0.25 8.02 24.24
C HIS A 310 -1.01 9.16 23.52
N HIS A 311 -2.04 9.72 24.14
CA HIS A 311 -2.85 10.83 23.64
C HIS A 311 -2.56 12.13 24.40
N ILE A 312 -1.35 12.30 24.92
CA ILE A 312 -0.96 13.49 25.72
C ILE A 312 -1.29 14.81 25.01
N HIS A 313 -1.11 14.88 23.68
CA HIS A 313 -1.43 16.08 22.90
C HIS A 313 -2.92 16.42 22.89
N LEU A 314 -3.78 15.44 23.11
CA LEU A 314 -5.23 15.60 23.19
C LEU A 314 -5.69 15.81 24.64
N ASN A 315 -5.19 15.01 25.58
CA ASN A 315 -5.56 15.02 27.00
C ASN A 315 -5.03 16.23 27.75
N ASP A 316 -3.73 16.53 27.61
CA ASP A 316 -3.06 17.65 28.27
C ASP A 316 -2.10 18.35 27.27
N PRO A 317 -2.64 19.16 26.35
CA PRO A 317 -1.84 19.81 25.32
C PRO A 317 -0.78 20.77 25.89
N GLY A 318 -0.93 21.23 27.15
CA GLY A 318 -0.02 22.18 27.77
C GLY A 318 1.40 21.63 27.93
N VAL A 319 1.55 20.30 28.02
CA VAL A 319 2.85 19.63 28.13
C VAL A 319 3.62 19.68 26.80
N VAL A 320 2.93 19.52 25.67
CA VAL A 320 3.56 19.39 24.35
C VAL A 320 3.52 20.68 23.52
N ALA A 321 2.55 21.56 23.74
CA ALA A 321 2.36 22.77 22.93
C ALA A 321 3.57 23.72 22.95
N PRO A 322 4.26 23.97 24.09
CA PRO A 322 5.46 24.81 24.09
C PRO A 322 6.57 24.24 23.20
N LEU A 323 6.85 22.94 23.34
CA LEU A 323 7.88 22.24 22.55
C LEU A 323 7.60 22.34 21.04
N VAL A 324 6.34 22.10 20.65
CA VAL A 324 5.92 22.20 19.25
C VAL A 324 5.99 23.63 18.75
N SER A 325 5.57 24.61 19.55
CA SER A 325 5.56 26.02 19.18
C SER A 325 6.97 26.56 18.97
N ASP A 326 7.88 26.27 19.90
CA ASP A 326 9.28 26.70 19.82
C ASP A 326 9.97 26.08 18.61
N PHE A 327 9.73 24.79 18.38
CA PHE A 327 10.26 24.09 17.22
C PHE A 327 9.78 24.71 15.91
N LEU A 328 8.47 24.92 15.73
CA LEU A 328 7.92 25.52 14.51
C LEU A 328 8.47 26.95 14.30
N ARG A 329 8.47 27.80 15.33
CA ARG A 329 8.99 29.17 15.24
C ARG A 329 10.49 29.21 14.88
N SER A 330 11.29 28.28 15.41
CA SER A 330 12.72 28.20 15.09
C SER A 330 12.97 27.95 13.60
N LYS A 331 12.10 27.18 12.93
CA LYS A 331 12.25 26.85 11.50
C LYS A 331 11.70 27.94 10.59
N PHE A 332 10.85 28.79 11.13
CA PHE A 332 10.28 29.92 10.41
C PHE A 332 11.24 31.08 10.19
N GLN A 333 12.24 31.22 11.06
CA GLN A 333 13.26 32.26 10.98
C GLN A 333 14.39 31.92 10.01
N SER A 334 14.67 30.63 9.76
CA SER A 334 15.74 30.18 8.87
C SER A 334 15.38 30.16 7.39
N SER A 335 14.09 30.25 7.03
CA SER A 335 13.62 30.18 5.64
C SER A 335 13.63 31.52 4.89
N VAL A 336 13.66 32.66 5.60
CA VAL A 336 13.65 34.00 4.99
C VAL A 336 14.99 34.34 4.29
N SER A 337 16.08 33.64 4.63
CA SER A 337 17.44 33.96 4.17
C SER A 337 17.85 33.32 2.83
N ARG A 338 17.00 32.52 2.17
CA ARG A 338 17.39 31.71 0.98
C ARG A 338 16.72 32.10 -0.35
N CYS A 339 15.88 33.13 -0.38
CA CYS A 339 15.08 33.45 -1.57
C CYS A 339 15.73 34.50 -2.50
N HIS A 340 16.92 34.26 -3.06
CA HIS A 340 17.44 35.01 -4.23
C HIS A 340 18.13 34.03 -5.20
N GLY A 341 17.49 33.71 -6.33
CA GLY A 341 18.17 33.04 -7.46
C GLY A 341 17.32 32.11 -8.32
N GLY A 342 16.89 32.61 -9.49
CA GLY A 342 16.87 31.90 -10.78
C GLY A 342 15.88 30.75 -11.02
N ARG A 343 14.81 31.02 -11.79
CA ARG A 343 14.08 30.00 -12.57
C ARG A 343 14.81 29.76 -13.90
N SER A 344 15.08 28.51 -14.24
CA SER A 344 15.41 28.06 -15.59
C SER A 344 14.45 26.96 -16.00
N GLU A 345 13.79 27.17 -17.14
CA GLU A 345 12.94 26.21 -17.84
C GLU A 345 13.79 25.09 -18.46
N GLY A 346 13.30 23.85 -18.39
CA GLY A 346 13.95 22.68 -18.96
C GLY A 346 12.91 21.69 -19.48
N GLU A 347 13.00 21.40 -20.77
CA GLU A 347 12.11 20.57 -21.57
C GLU A 347 12.10 19.09 -21.15
N PHE A 348 10.92 18.47 -21.17
CA PHE A 348 10.72 17.06 -20.83
C PHE A 348 10.93 16.15 -22.05
N GLY A 349 12.01 15.37 -22.00
CA GLY A 349 12.26 14.24 -22.89
C GLY A 349 11.42 13.02 -22.52
N VAL A 350 10.80 12.42 -23.54
CA VAL A 350 9.91 11.26 -23.51
C VAL A 350 10.73 9.97 -23.63
N LEU A 351 10.62 9.00 -22.71
CA LEU A 351 10.89 7.59 -23.04
C LEU A 351 10.35 6.56 -22.03
N ASN A 352 10.12 5.36 -22.54
CA ASN A 352 9.03 4.43 -22.23
C ASN A 352 9.33 3.31 -21.20
N MET A 353 8.21 2.83 -20.65
CA MET A 353 7.85 1.61 -19.88
C MET A 353 8.67 0.30 -19.93
N VAL A 354 8.90 -0.26 -18.73
CA VAL A 354 8.33 -1.47 -18.04
C VAL A 354 8.19 -2.86 -18.73
N VAL A 355 8.56 -3.87 -17.93
CA VAL A 355 8.54 -5.36 -18.01
C VAL A 355 7.15 -5.99 -17.75
N LEU A 356 6.80 -7.23 -18.16
CA LEU A 356 6.17 -8.38 -17.40
C LEU A 356 5.71 -9.55 -18.33
N CYS A 357 5.56 -10.79 -17.81
CA CYS A 357 4.86 -11.96 -18.40
C CYS A 357 3.49 -12.28 -17.74
N SER A 358 2.70 -13.36 -17.98
CA SER A 358 2.79 -14.68 -18.66
C SER A 358 1.44 -15.25 -19.09
N ALA A 359 1.42 -16.15 -20.10
CA ALA A 359 0.48 -17.29 -20.19
C ALA A 359 0.88 -18.31 -21.29
N CYS A 360 0.72 -19.61 -21.00
CA CYS A 360 0.67 -20.71 -21.97
C CYS A 360 -0.47 -21.68 -21.63
N THR A 361 -1.34 -21.97 -22.60
CA THR A 361 -1.97 -23.29 -22.81
C THR A 361 -2.31 -23.42 -24.30
N ALA A 362 -1.51 -24.18 -25.05
CA ALA A 362 -1.86 -24.65 -26.39
C ALA A 362 -1.82 -26.18 -26.39
N GLY A 363 -2.91 -26.80 -26.84
CA GLY A 363 -3.03 -28.25 -26.98
C GLY A 363 -3.93 -28.90 -25.92
N LEU A 364 -5.20 -28.48 -25.80
CA LEU A 364 -6.19 -29.14 -24.95
C LEU A 364 -7.56 -29.23 -25.62
N THR A 365 -7.97 -30.45 -25.95
CA THR A 365 -9.30 -30.81 -26.41
C THR A 365 -10.26 -30.87 -25.22
N THR A 366 -11.44 -30.26 -25.40
CA THR A 366 -12.58 -30.09 -24.47
C THR A 366 -12.55 -28.78 -23.66
N VAL A 367 -13.26 -27.78 -24.20
CA VAL A 367 -13.54 -26.48 -23.58
C VAL A 367 -14.74 -26.62 -22.65
N VAL A 368 -14.60 -26.23 -21.39
CA VAL A 368 -15.74 -25.98 -20.49
C VAL A 368 -15.77 -24.49 -20.17
N HIS A 369 -16.89 -23.84 -20.48
CA HIS A 369 -17.12 -22.39 -20.52
C HIS A 369 -16.56 -21.56 -19.35
N SER A 370 -16.20 -20.32 -19.66
CA SER A 370 -15.90 -19.22 -18.75
C SER A 370 -17.00 -19.05 -17.70
N LYS A 371 -16.68 -19.22 -16.41
CA LYS A 371 -17.59 -18.89 -15.31
C LYS A 371 -17.11 -17.60 -14.63
N PRO A 372 -17.93 -16.54 -14.57
CA PRO A 372 -17.66 -15.44 -13.64
C PRO A 372 -17.67 -16.02 -12.23
N SER A 373 -16.63 -15.73 -11.45
CA SER A 373 -16.39 -16.37 -10.17
C SER A 373 -17.22 -15.79 -9.03
N PHE A 374 -17.79 -14.59 -9.19
CA PHE A 374 -18.54 -13.91 -8.11
C PHE A 374 -19.63 -12.96 -8.63
N PRO A 375 -20.90 -13.14 -8.22
CA PRO A 375 -21.95 -12.12 -8.33
C PRO A 375 -21.84 -11.00 -7.27
N PHE A 376 -21.04 -11.20 -6.21
CA PHE A 376 -21.17 -10.46 -4.95
C PHE A 376 -20.10 -9.39 -4.70
N PHE A 377 -19.21 -9.13 -5.65
CA PHE A 377 -18.22 -8.04 -5.56
C PHE A 377 -18.00 -7.42 -6.95
N PRO A 378 -17.66 -6.13 -7.03
CA PRO A 378 -17.43 -5.46 -8.32
C PRO A 378 -16.17 -5.97 -9.06
N LYS A 379 -15.44 -6.97 -8.51
CA LYS A 379 -14.21 -7.53 -9.09
C LYS A 379 -14.47 -8.94 -9.61
N VAL A 380 -14.52 -9.10 -10.94
CA VAL A 380 -14.57 -10.41 -11.60
C VAL A 380 -13.15 -10.83 -11.97
N THR A 381 -12.69 -11.96 -11.42
CA THR A 381 -11.45 -12.61 -11.86
C THR A 381 -11.81 -13.73 -12.83
N HIS A 382 -11.38 -13.59 -14.08
CA HIS A 382 -11.56 -14.58 -15.12
C HIS A 382 -10.47 -15.63 -15.06
N TYR A 383 -10.86 -16.87 -15.32
CA TYR A 383 -9.93 -17.97 -15.49
C TYR A 383 -10.44 -18.92 -16.57
N TYR A 384 -9.53 -19.68 -17.13
CA TYR A 384 -9.78 -20.75 -18.08
C TYR A 384 -9.36 -22.08 -17.46
N CYS A 385 -10.21 -23.11 -17.62
CA CYS A 385 -9.93 -24.46 -17.16
C CYS A 385 -9.69 -25.37 -18.37
N ALA A 386 -8.64 -26.18 -18.30
CA ALA A 386 -8.40 -27.22 -19.28
C ALA A 386 -7.79 -28.46 -18.64
N VAL A 387 -7.98 -29.63 -19.25
CA VAL A 387 -7.51 -30.92 -18.72
C VAL A 387 -6.55 -31.55 -19.72
N SER A 388 -5.29 -31.76 -19.32
CA SER A 388 -4.25 -32.42 -20.14
C SER A 388 -3.73 -33.63 -19.39
N GLY A 389 -3.91 -34.82 -19.97
CA GLY A 389 -3.58 -36.07 -19.27
C GLY A 389 -4.24 -36.12 -17.90
N GLU A 390 -3.44 -36.25 -16.86
CA GLU A 390 -3.87 -36.30 -15.46
C GLU A 390 -3.99 -34.93 -14.76
N PHE A 391 -3.67 -33.84 -15.45
CA PHE A 391 -3.62 -32.50 -14.86
C PHE A 391 -4.79 -31.63 -15.29
N ARG A 392 -5.41 -30.97 -14.30
CA ARG A 392 -6.32 -29.85 -14.52
C ARG A 392 -5.56 -28.53 -14.39
N TYR A 393 -5.47 -27.79 -15.48
CA TYR A 393 -4.87 -26.46 -15.53
C TYR A 393 -5.94 -25.40 -15.32
N ILE A 394 -5.63 -24.42 -14.49
CA ILE A 394 -6.46 -23.23 -14.26
C ILE A 394 -5.59 -22.02 -14.60
N ALA A 395 -5.76 -21.48 -15.79
CA ALA A 395 -5.07 -20.27 -16.24
C ALA A 395 -5.88 -19.06 -15.80
N VAL A 396 -5.32 -18.24 -14.91
CA VAL A 396 -6.00 -17.10 -14.30
C VAL A 396 -5.56 -15.81 -14.99
N ASP A 397 -6.51 -15.01 -15.47
CA ASP A 397 -6.24 -13.63 -15.84
C ASP A 397 -6.09 -12.82 -14.55
N LEU A 398 -4.91 -12.27 -14.27
CA LEU A 398 -4.72 -11.43 -13.09
C LEU A 398 -5.59 -10.17 -13.18
N VAL A 399 -6.01 -9.63 -12.03
CA VAL A 399 -6.76 -8.37 -11.98
C VAL A 399 -6.01 -7.28 -12.77
N GLY A 400 -6.74 -6.51 -13.57
CA GLY A 400 -6.17 -5.52 -14.50
C GLY A 400 -5.57 -6.10 -15.78
N HIS A 401 -5.73 -7.38 -16.05
CA HIS A 401 -5.26 -8.06 -17.27
C HIS A 401 -6.35 -8.92 -17.90
N GLY A 402 -6.20 -9.21 -19.19
CA GLY A 402 -7.06 -10.15 -19.88
C GLY A 402 -8.52 -9.72 -19.80
N LEU A 403 -9.40 -10.65 -19.42
CA LEU A 403 -10.82 -10.38 -19.20
C LEU A 403 -11.15 -10.05 -17.74
N SER A 404 -10.16 -10.09 -16.84
CA SER A 404 -10.37 -9.75 -15.43
C SER A 404 -10.60 -8.26 -15.24
N SER A 405 -11.46 -7.94 -14.29
CA SER A 405 -11.79 -6.57 -13.90
C SER A 405 -10.56 -5.74 -13.53
N HIS A 406 -10.66 -4.43 -13.73
CA HIS A 406 -9.66 -3.47 -13.25
C HIS A 406 -9.87 -3.21 -11.77
N ARG A 407 -8.81 -2.81 -11.05
CA ARG A 407 -8.95 -2.30 -9.68
C ARG A 407 -9.79 -1.02 -9.68
N PRO A 408 -10.52 -0.70 -8.59
CA PRO A 408 -11.29 0.53 -8.53
C PRO A 408 -10.37 1.77 -8.57
N PRO A 409 -10.93 2.97 -8.84
CA PRO A 409 -10.16 4.22 -8.80
C PRO A 409 -9.48 4.43 -7.44
N GLY A 410 -8.25 4.93 -7.46
CA GLY A 410 -7.44 5.16 -6.26
C GLY A 410 -6.78 3.94 -5.62
N ASP A 411 -7.04 2.75 -6.15
CA ASP A 411 -6.32 1.50 -5.85
C ASP A 411 -5.12 1.33 -6.81
N PHE A 412 -4.14 0.51 -6.43
CA PHE A 412 -2.88 0.29 -7.15
C PHE A 412 -2.58 -1.21 -7.30
N TYR A 413 -1.56 -1.57 -8.09
CA TYR A 413 -1.20 -2.97 -8.31
C TYR A 413 0.11 -3.31 -7.60
N SER A 414 0.05 -4.26 -6.66
CA SER A 414 1.22 -4.77 -5.95
C SER A 414 1.23 -6.29 -5.81
N LEU A 415 2.42 -6.86 -5.58
CA LEU A 415 2.58 -8.32 -5.45
C LEU A 415 1.71 -8.92 -4.31
N PRO A 416 1.65 -8.34 -3.10
CA PRO A 416 0.77 -8.86 -2.05
C PRO A 416 -0.72 -8.87 -2.47
N GLU A 417 -1.16 -7.90 -3.26
CA GLU A 417 -2.55 -7.86 -3.71
C GLU A 417 -2.84 -8.93 -4.76
N TYR A 418 -1.92 -9.18 -5.70
CA TYR A 418 -2.05 -10.30 -6.64
C TYR A 418 -2.07 -11.65 -5.93
N VAL A 419 -1.25 -11.83 -4.88
CA VAL A 419 -1.31 -13.04 -4.04
C VAL A 419 -2.68 -13.18 -3.40
N THR A 420 -3.26 -12.08 -2.90
CA THR A 420 -4.62 -12.09 -2.33
C THR A 420 -5.68 -12.45 -3.37
N ASP A 421 -5.55 -11.95 -4.61
CA ASP A 421 -6.45 -12.29 -5.71
C ASP A 421 -6.37 -13.78 -6.08
N VAL A 422 -5.17 -14.36 -6.10
CA VAL A 422 -4.99 -15.81 -6.29
C VAL A 422 -5.62 -16.59 -5.14
N LEU A 423 -5.45 -16.16 -3.88
CA LEU A 423 -6.10 -16.78 -2.72
C LEU A 423 -7.64 -16.76 -2.81
N ARG A 424 -8.21 -15.67 -3.35
CA ARG A 424 -9.67 -15.59 -3.62
C ARG A 424 -10.09 -16.64 -4.63
N VAL A 425 -9.36 -16.77 -5.75
CA VAL A 425 -9.65 -17.77 -6.79
C VAL A 425 -9.52 -19.19 -6.24
N THR A 426 -8.45 -19.50 -5.51
CA THR A 426 -8.22 -20.86 -4.99
C THR A 426 -9.26 -21.24 -3.94
N ASN A 427 -9.67 -20.30 -3.09
CA ASN A 427 -10.76 -20.52 -2.13
C ASN A 427 -12.10 -20.74 -2.83
N ALA A 428 -12.43 -19.97 -3.86
CA ALA A 428 -13.65 -20.14 -4.64
C ALA A 428 -13.73 -21.52 -5.31
N LEU A 429 -12.59 -21.98 -5.83
CA LEU A 429 -12.45 -23.29 -6.46
C LEU A 429 -12.24 -24.43 -5.45
N GLN A 430 -12.25 -24.13 -4.15
CA GLN A 430 -12.05 -25.08 -3.05
C GLN A 430 -10.74 -25.89 -3.18
N LEU A 431 -9.70 -25.28 -3.74
CA LEU A 431 -8.40 -25.89 -3.92
C LEU A 431 -7.61 -25.87 -2.61
N ARG A 432 -7.51 -27.02 -1.95
CA ARG A 432 -6.73 -27.14 -0.70
C ARG A 432 -5.23 -27.30 -0.94
N LYS A 433 -4.85 -27.95 -2.04
CA LYS A 433 -3.46 -28.18 -2.46
C LYS A 433 -3.42 -28.14 -3.97
N PHE A 434 -2.50 -27.36 -4.51
CA PHE A 434 -2.33 -27.16 -5.95
C PHE A 434 -0.88 -26.82 -6.26
N SER A 435 -0.49 -27.03 -7.50
CA SER A 435 0.80 -26.57 -8.03
C SER A 435 0.60 -25.23 -8.71
N VAL A 436 1.60 -24.35 -8.60
CA VAL A 436 1.60 -23.06 -9.28
C VAL A 436 2.61 -23.11 -10.41
N ILE A 437 2.17 -22.77 -11.62
CA ILE A 437 3.04 -22.52 -12.77
C ILE A 437 2.95 -21.03 -13.03
N GLY A 438 4.09 -20.35 -12.93
CA GLY A 438 4.20 -18.92 -13.17
C GLY A 438 5.24 -18.66 -14.24
N HIS A 439 5.01 -17.63 -15.04
CA HIS A 439 6.05 -17.04 -15.87
C HIS A 439 6.04 -15.53 -15.58
N SER A 440 7.21 -14.89 -15.64
CA SER A 440 7.55 -13.56 -15.08
C SER A 440 6.37 -12.66 -14.72
N MET A 441 6.33 -12.12 -13.52
CA MET A 441 5.66 -10.85 -13.30
C MET A 441 6.83 -9.89 -13.18
N GLY A 442 7.29 -9.38 -14.31
CA GLY A 442 8.48 -8.54 -14.38
C GLY A 442 8.71 -7.65 -13.14
N GLY A 443 9.88 -7.79 -12.55
CA GLY A 443 10.26 -6.99 -11.41
C GLY A 443 11.13 -5.86 -11.91
N ASP A 444 10.81 -4.62 -11.55
CA ASP A 444 11.92 -3.72 -11.28
C ASP A 444 12.67 -4.35 -10.11
N VAL A 445 13.97 -4.58 -10.29
CA VAL A 445 14.91 -4.92 -9.22
C VAL A 445 15.70 -3.66 -8.93
N ALA A 446 15.74 -3.22 -7.69
CA ALA A 446 16.50 -2.04 -7.30
C ALA A 446 17.07 -2.24 -5.92
N GLY A 447 18.27 -1.72 -5.72
CA GLY A 447 18.93 -1.76 -4.42
C GLY A 447 18.12 -1.00 -3.37
N MET A 448 18.41 -1.28 -2.10
CA MET A 448 17.75 -0.66 -0.94
C MET A 448 17.63 0.87 -1.06
N LYS A 449 18.69 1.53 -1.56
CA LYS A 449 18.77 2.99 -1.72
C LYS A 449 17.81 3.58 -2.77
N GLU A 450 17.37 2.77 -3.73
CA GLU A 450 16.46 3.23 -4.80
C GLU A 450 14.98 3.02 -4.45
N ILE A 451 14.66 2.38 -3.31
CA ILE A 451 13.28 2.07 -2.91
C ILE A 451 12.45 3.34 -2.85
N CYS A 452 12.94 4.40 -2.18
CA CYS A 452 12.23 5.66 -2.02
C CYS A 452 11.97 6.34 -3.36
N LYS A 453 12.99 6.42 -4.21
CA LYS A 453 12.92 7.05 -5.53
C LYS A 453 11.90 6.36 -6.42
N VAL A 454 11.92 5.02 -6.47
CA VAL A 454 10.99 4.27 -7.32
C VAL A 454 9.57 4.29 -6.75
N ALA A 455 9.42 4.19 -5.43
CA ALA A 455 8.11 4.31 -4.79
C ALA A 455 7.47 5.67 -5.08
N ARG A 456 8.25 6.75 -4.97
CA ARG A 456 7.84 8.10 -5.35
C ARG A 456 7.43 8.17 -6.82
N GLN A 457 8.27 7.69 -7.74
CA GLN A 457 7.94 7.66 -9.18
C GLN A 457 6.62 6.94 -9.45
N GLY A 458 6.37 5.81 -8.79
CA GLY A 458 5.12 5.07 -8.92
C GLY A 458 3.91 5.86 -8.40
N MET A 459 4.04 6.51 -7.25
CA MET A 459 3.00 7.37 -6.70
C MET A 459 2.70 8.56 -7.64
N ASP A 460 3.74 9.23 -8.13
CA ASP A 460 3.62 10.37 -9.05
C ASP A 460 2.94 9.94 -10.37
N GLN A 461 3.30 8.77 -10.91
CA GLN A 461 2.65 8.21 -12.10
C GLN A 461 1.15 7.95 -11.89
N ILE A 462 0.77 7.38 -10.74
CA ILE A 462 -0.64 7.17 -10.41
C ILE A 462 -1.39 8.51 -10.34
N LEU A 463 -0.84 9.49 -9.64
CA LEU A 463 -1.47 10.80 -9.47
C LEU A 463 -1.60 11.57 -10.79
N GLN A 464 -0.59 11.51 -11.65
CA GLN A 464 -0.65 12.10 -12.99
C GLN A 464 -1.68 11.39 -13.88
N PHE A 465 -1.77 10.06 -13.77
CA PHE A 465 -2.76 9.28 -14.50
C PHE A 465 -4.20 9.60 -14.08
N GLU A 466 -4.44 9.83 -12.79
CA GLU A 466 -5.76 10.20 -12.27
C GLU A 466 -6.25 11.55 -12.81
N LYS A 467 -5.34 12.47 -13.17
CA LYS A 467 -5.66 13.78 -13.75
C LYS A 467 -6.04 13.73 -15.23
N LYS A 468 -5.78 12.62 -15.93
CA LYS A 468 -6.09 12.46 -17.36
C LYS A 468 -7.59 12.34 -17.60
N THR A 469 -8.06 12.82 -18.74
CA THR A 469 -9.43 12.59 -19.21
C THR A 469 -9.63 11.12 -19.59
N GLU A 470 -10.88 10.67 -19.68
CA GLU A 470 -11.18 9.30 -20.12
C GLU A 470 -10.74 9.03 -21.55
N GLU A 471 -10.79 10.04 -22.43
CA GLU A 471 -10.26 9.97 -23.79
C GLU A 471 -8.73 9.79 -23.80
N GLU A 472 -8.00 10.51 -22.94
CA GLU A 472 -6.55 10.35 -22.80
C GLU A 472 -6.16 8.97 -22.24
N LYS A 473 -7.04 8.36 -21.43
CA LYS A 473 -6.85 7.02 -20.86
C LYS A 473 -7.22 5.90 -21.85
N ARG A 474 -8.17 6.13 -22.76
CA ARG A 474 -8.67 5.12 -23.70
C ARG A 474 -8.31 5.48 -25.14
N ARG A 475 -7.21 4.89 -25.62
CA ARG A 475 -6.81 4.97 -27.02
C ARG A 475 -7.37 3.78 -27.80
N VAL A 476 -8.09 4.07 -28.88
CA VAL A 476 -8.63 3.08 -29.82
C VAL A 476 -7.61 2.83 -30.94
N TYR A 477 -7.43 1.56 -31.30
CA TYR A 477 -6.47 1.10 -32.31
C TYR A 477 -7.18 0.20 -33.33
N THR A 478 -6.66 0.13 -34.55
CA THR A 478 -6.94 -1.02 -35.42
C THR A 478 -6.25 -2.27 -34.86
N TYR A 479 -6.70 -3.46 -35.29
CA TYR A 479 -6.09 -4.71 -34.83
C TYR A 479 -4.60 -4.78 -35.23
N GLU A 480 -4.28 -4.38 -36.46
CA GLU A 480 -2.92 -4.36 -37.00
C GLU A 480 -2.03 -3.40 -36.19
N LYS A 481 -2.56 -2.24 -35.80
CA LYS A 481 -1.82 -1.29 -34.98
C LYS A 481 -1.59 -1.80 -33.56
N ALA A 482 -2.52 -2.58 -33.02
CA ALA A 482 -2.34 -3.25 -31.74
C ALA A 482 -1.25 -4.34 -31.81
N VAL A 483 -1.22 -5.12 -32.90
CA VAL A 483 -0.15 -6.11 -33.19
C VAL A 483 1.21 -5.43 -33.25
N GLU A 484 1.35 -4.38 -34.08
CA GLU A 484 2.59 -3.60 -34.23
C GLU A 484 3.06 -3.06 -32.87
N ARG A 485 2.13 -2.51 -32.07
CA ARG A 485 2.46 -1.94 -30.75
C ARG A 485 2.94 -3.00 -29.78
N LEU A 486 2.36 -4.21 -29.79
CA LEU A 486 2.75 -5.27 -28.88
C LEU A 486 4.11 -5.87 -29.26
N LEU A 487 4.37 -6.05 -30.56
CA LEU A 487 5.69 -6.45 -31.09
C LEU A 487 6.78 -5.43 -30.74
N ALA A 488 6.50 -4.14 -30.94
CA ALA A 488 7.45 -3.08 -30.61
C ALA A 488 7.75 -3.01 -29.10
N ALA A 489 6.75 -3.25 -28.26
CA ALA A 489 6.93 -3.28 -26.80
C ALA A 489 7.65 -4.53 -26.30
N ASN A 490 7.57 -5.66 -27.03
CA ASN A 490 8.14 -6.94 -26.63
C ASN A 490 8.85 -7.62 -27.80
N PRO A 491 10.11 -7.21 -28.11
CA PRO A 491 10.83 -7.68 -29.30
C PRO A 491 11.12 -9.19 -29.32
N THR A 492 10.99 -9.87 -28.18
CA THR A 492 11.17 -11.33 -28.09
C THR A 492 9.94 -12.12 -28.51
N LEU A 493 8.76 -11.51 -28.61
CA LEU A 493 7.54 -12.24 -28.99
C LEU A 493 7.53 -12.51 -30.51
N SER A 494 7.15 -13.73 -30.90
CA SER A 494 6.79 -14.01 -32.28
C SER A 494 5.45 -13.37 -32.65
N GLU A 495 5.22 -13.12 -33.94
CA GLU A 495 3.95 -12.60 -34.45
C GLU A 495 2.77 -13.52 -34.07
N ARG A 496 2.94 -14.84 -34.24
CA ARG A 496 1.96 -15.84 -33.79
C ARG A 496 1.62 -15.69 -32.30
N SER A 497 2.64 -15.52 -31.47
CA SER A 497 2.48 -15.35 -30.02
C SER A 497 1.76 -14.05 -29.68
N VAL A 498 1.99 -12.97 -30.44
CA VAL A 498 1.25 -11.72 -30.30
C VAL A 498 -0.23 -11.90 -30.61
N HIS A 499 -0.59 -12.59 -31.69
CA HIS A 499 -1.99 -12.88 -31.99
C HIS A 499 -2.69 -13.64 -30.86
N ILE A 500 -2.03 -14.68 -30.32
CA ILE A 500 -2.55 -15.46 -29.16
C ILE A 500 -2.81 -14.55 -27.95
N LEU A 501 -1.88 -13.63 -27.64
CA LEU A 501 -2.06 -12.71 -26.51
C LEU A 501 -3.20 -11.71 -26.76
N LEU A 502 -3.38 -11.24 -27.99
CA LEU A 502 -4.40 -10.25 -28.33
C LEU A 502 -5.83 -10.83 -28.31
N GLU A 503 -6.01 -12.16 -28.42
CA GLU A 503 -7.33 -12.80 -28.25
C GLU A 503 -7.99 -12.47 -26.90
N ARG A 504 -7.18 -12.28 -25.85
CA ARG A 504 -7.64 -11.85 -24.51
C ARG A 504 -7.12 -10.47 -24.12
N GLY A 505 -6.17 -9.93 -24.88
CA GLY A 505 -5.51 -8.65 -24.64
C GLY A 505 -6.24 -7.45 -25.23
N LEU A 506 -7.27 -7.67 -26.07
CA LEU A 506 -8.06 -6.61 -26.70
C LEU A 506 -9.54 -6.73 -26.35
N VAL A 507 -10.21 -5.59 -26.26
CA VAL A 507 -11.66 -5.46 -26.20
C VAL A 507 -12.12 -4.67 -27.43
N GLN A 508 -13.08 -5.22 -28.15
CA GLN A 508 -13.70 -4.53 -29.28
C GLN A 508 -14.58 -3.38 -28.77
N VAL A 509 -14.42 -2.21 -29.37
CA VAL A 509 -15.19 -0.99 -29.09
C VAL A 509 -15.62 -0.35 -30.40
N GLU A 510 -16.48 0.67 -30.32
CA GLU A 510 -16.79 1.49 -31.49
C GLU A 510 -15.49 2.09 -32.08
N GLY A 511 -15.27 1.91 -33.38
CA GLY A 511 -14.09 2.40 -34.08
C GLY A 511 -12.83 1.53 -33.98
N GLY A 512 -12.84 0.38 -33.29
CA GLY A 512 -11.72 -0.57 -33.30
C GLY A 512 -11.54 -1.36 -32.01
N PHE A 513 -10.32 -1.36 -31.47
CA PHE A 513 -9.93 -2.15 -30.30
C PHE A 513 -9.21 -1.28 -29.27
N VAL A 514 -9.46 -1.57 -27.99
CA VAL A 514 -8.67 -1.07 -26.87
C VAL A 514 -7.94 -2.23 -26.20
N PHE A 515 -6.75 -1.97 -25.64
CA PHE A 515 -6.11 -2.97 -24.80
C PHE A 515 -6.94 -3.19 -23.53
N SER A 516 -7.21 -4.46 -23.21
CA SER A 516 -8.00 -4.86 -22.06
C SER A 516 -7.30 -4.60 -20.72
N ARG A 517 -5.97 -4.48 -20.74
CA ARG A 517 -5.15 -4.23 -19.54
C ARG A 517 -5.40 -2.83 -18.95
N ASP A 518 -5.35 -2.76 -17.63
CA ASP A 518 -5.31 -1.49 -16.91
C ASP A 518 -3.94 -0.83 -17.09
N LEU A 519 -3.92 0.43 -17.49
CA LEU A 519 -2.67 1.16 -17.73
C LEU A 519 -1.84 1.33 -16.45
N ARG A 520 -2.47 1.33 -15.27
CA ARG A 520 -1.79 1.46 -13.97
C ARG A 520 -0.88 0.28 -13.64
N VAL A 521 -1.10 -0.89 -14.25
CA VAL A 521 -0.20 -2.05 -14.12
C VAL A 521 1.22 -1.71 -14.54
N ASN A 522 1.38 -0.77 -15.47
CA ASN A 522 2.67 -0.38 -16.02
C ASN A 522 3.40 0.67 -15.18
N PHE A 523 2.83 1.10 -14.06
CA PHE A 523 3.48 2.08 -13.19
C PHE A 523 4.49 1.39 -12.28
N LYS A 524 5.46 2.18 -11.83
CA LYS A 524 6.47 1.70 -10.89
C LYS A 524 5.79 1.20 -9.62
N ASN A 525 6.21 0.02 -9.16
CA ASN A 525 5.60 -0.59 -7.98
C ASN A 525 5.98 0.21 -6.72
N ILE A 526 4.96 0.73 -6.03
CA ILE A 526 5.11 1.54 -4.81
C ILE A 526 5.44 0.69 -3.56
N VAL A 527 5.23 -0.63 -3.62
CA VAL A 527 5.55 -1.60 -2.56
C VAL A 527 6.69 -2.49 -3.05
N ARG A 528 7.91 -2.18 -2.62
CA ARG A 528 9.10 -2.93 -3.03
C ARG A 528 9.58 -3.91 -1.96
N ILE A 529 10.08 -5.04 -2.44
CA ILE A 529 10.66 -6.12 -1.64
C ILE A 529 12.18 -6.03 -1.80
N SER A 530 12.92 -5.98 -0.70
CA SER A 530 14.38 -5.95 -0.72
C SER A 530 14.97 -7.32 -1.08
N LEU A 531 16.29 -7.40 -1.26
CA LEU A 531 16.96 -8.69 -1.51
C LEU A 531 16.83 -9.61 -0.29
N GLU A 532 17.04 -9.07 0.90
CA GLU A 532 16.93 -9.81 2.16
C GLU A 532 15.52 -10.39 2.32
N LEU A 533 14.51 -9.56 2.05
CA LEU A 533 13.11 -9.99 2.08
C LEU A 533 12.83 -11.05 1.01
N SER A 534 13.40 -10.91 -0.19
CA SER A 534 13.25 -11.90 -1.26
C SER A 534 13.90 -13.26 -0.93
N LEU A 535 15.08 -13.24 -0.31
CA LEU A 535 15.79 -14.45 0.13
C LEU A 535 15.05 -15.15 1.29
N GLU A 536 14.40 -14.38 2.16
CA GLU A 536 13.57 -14.91 3.23
C GLU A 536 12.21 -15.46 2.72
N ILE A 537 11.60 -14.87 1.68
CA ILE A 537 10.47 -15.52 0.98
C ILE A 537 10.91 -16.88 0.47
N GLN A 538 12.05 -16.90 -0.22
CA GLN A 538 12.58 -18.10 -0.83
C GLN A 538 12.92 -19.17 0.21
N SER A 539 13.38 -18.78 1.42
CA SER A 539 13.70 -19.69 2.53
C SER A 539 12.49 -20.45 3.04
N ARG A 540 11.30 -19.87 2.88
CA ARG A 540 10.03 -20.41 3.35
C ARG A 540 9.35 -21.30 2.32
N ILE A 541 9.89 -21.44 1.11
CA ILE A 541 9.33 -22.32 0.09
C ILE A 541 9.57 -23.78 0.49
N GLN A 542 8.51 -24.45 0.96
CA GLN A 542 8.54 -25.87 1.31
C GLN A 542 8.27 -26.78 0.10
N ALA A 543 7.64 -26.25 -0.94
CA ALA A 543 7.41 -26.98 -2.18
C ALA A 543 8.73 -27.15 -2.95
N SER A 544 8.87 -28.23 -3.72
CA SER A 544 9.96 -28.25 -4.70
C SER A 544 9.68 -27.22 -5.79
N VAL A 545 10.75 -26.60 -6.27
CA VAL A 545 10.71 -25.60 -7.32
C VAL A 545 11.47 -26.14 -8.54
N LEU A 546 10.86 -25.96 -9.71
CA LEU A 546 11.54 -26.04 -11.00
C LEU A 546 11.69 -24.61 -11.53
N ALA A 547 12.93 -24.13 -11.63
CA ALA A 547 13.25 -22.87 -12.28
C ALA A 547 13.80 -23.13 -13.68
N VAL A 548 13.10 -22.66 -14.70
CA VAL A 548 13.52 -22.73 -16.10
C VAL A 548 14.09 -21.37 -16.50
N LEU A 549 15.37 -21.35 -16.86
CA LEU A 549 16.09 -20.16 -17.30
C LEU A 549 16.40 -20.27 -18.78
N THR A 550 16.45 -19.14 -19.49
CA THR A 550 16.72 -19.13 -20.93
C THR A 550 18.00 -18.36 -21.25
N ASP A 551 18.75 -18.82 -22.25
CA ASP A 551 20.07 -18.28 -22.60
C ASP A 551 20.03 -16.82 -23.08
N LYS A 552 18.88 -16.39 -23.64
CA LYS A 552 18.64 -15.00 -24.05
C LYS A 552 17.58 -14.32 -23.17
N GLY A 553 17.28 -14.87 -22.00
CA GLY A 553 16.26 -14.36 -21.08
C GLY A 553 16.81 -13.40 -20.03
N PHE A 554 16.49 -13.69 -18.77
CA PHE A 554 16.73 -12.83 -17.61
C PHE A 554 18.17 -12.29 -17.50
N ASP A 555 19.17 -13.12 -17.80
CA ASP A 555 20.59 -12.75 -17.68
C ASP A 555 21.02 -11.66 -18.69
N LYS A 556 20.30 -11.52 -19.82
CA LYS A 556 20.51 -10.45 -20.80
C LYS A 556 19.64 -9.22 -20.55
N ILE A 557 18.46 -9.40 -19.96
CA ILE A 557 17.51 -8.32 -19.67
C ILE A 557 17.98 -7.50 -18.46
N LEU A 558 18.49 -8.15 -17.42
CA LEU A 558 18.99 -7.51 -16.20
C LEU A 558 20.50 -7.25 -16.33
N SER A 559 20.83 -6.20 -17.07
CA SER A 559 22.22 -5.88 -17.42
C SER A 559 22.96 -5.09 -16.34
N GLU A 560 22.26 -4.44 -15.41
CA GLU A 560 22.87 -3.64 -14.36
C GLU A 560 23.56 -4.50 -13.28
N PRO A 561 24.74 -4.09 -12.77
CA PRO A 561 25.49 -4.86 -11.77
C PRO A 561 24.68 -5.21 -10.51
N ALA A 562 23.89 -4.27 -9.99
CA ALA A 562 23.05 -4.50 -8.80
C ALA A 562 21.95 -5.53 -9.07
N GLN A 563 21.38 -5.54 -10.28
CA GLN A 563 20.36 -6.51 -10.68
C GLN A 563 20.97 -7.90 -10.89
N ARG A 564 22.18 -7.98 -11.48
CA ARG A 564 22.92 -9.24 -11.60
C ARG A 564 23.23 -9.84 -10.22
N GLN A 565 23.73 -9.04 -9.29
CA GLN A 565 24.00 -9.51 -7.93
C GLN A 565 22.74 -10.06 -7.26
N PHE A 566 21.62 -9.35 -7.40
CA PHE A 566 20.32 -9.78 -6.89
C PHE A 566 19.89 -11.13 -7.48
N THR A 567 19.92 -11.26 -8.81
CA THR A 567 19.52 -12.51 -9.50
C THR A 567 20.48 -13.66 -9.18
N SER A 568 21.78 -13.42 -9.12
CA SER A 568 22.78 -14.43 -8.73
C SER A 568 22.51 -14.97 -7.32
N ALA A 569 22.24 -14.09 -6.34
CA ALA A 569 21.91 -14.50 -4.97
C ALA A 569 20.63 -15.34 -4.91
N LEU A 570 19.59 -14.99 -5.68
CA LEU A 570 18.37 -15.80 -5.75
C LEU A 570 18.62 -17.17 -6.39
N LEU A 571 19.40 -17.24 -7.47
CA LEU A 571 19.73 -18.51 -8.14
C LEU A 571 20.56 -19.42 -7.24
N GLU A 572 21.52 -18.87 -6.52
CA GLU A 572 22.30 -19.60 -5.52
C GLU A 572 21.39 -20.12 -4.39
N GLY A 573 20.46 -19.29 -3.91
CA GLY A 573 19.47 -19.69 -2.91
C GLY A 573 18.54 -20.82 -3.37
N LEU A 574 18.23 -20.94 -4.67
CA LEU A 574 17.51 -22.09 -5.21
C LEU A 574 18.36 -23.35 -5.18
N LYS A 575 19.62 -23.26 -5.64
CA LYS A 575 20.55 -24.39 -5.71
C LYS A 575 20.85 -24.96 -4.32
N ASN A 576 21.13 -24.09 -3.36
CA ASN A 576 21.46 -24.48 -1.98
C ASN A 576 20.31 -25.20 -1.25
N ARG A 577 19.08 -25.11 -1.76
CA ARG A 577 17.90 -25.78 -1.20
C ARG A 577 17.43 -26.98 -2.02
N ASN A 578 18.31 -27.52 -2.88
CA ASN A 578 18.01 -28.67 -3.74
C ASN A 578 16.78 -28.46 -4.64
N HIS A 579 16.54 -27.23 -5.09
CA HIS A 579 15.56 -26.97 -6.13
C HIS A 579 16.15 -27.26 -7.51
N THR A 580 15.29 -27.65 -8.46
CA THR A 580 15.71 -27.97 -9.82
C THR A 580 15.86 -26.69 -10.61
N VAL A 581 17.05 -26.40 -11.14
CA VAL A 581 17.30 -25.28 -12.04
C VAL A 581 17.78 -25.82 -13.37
N VAL A 582 17.07 -25.50 -14.45
CA VAL A 582 17.42 -25.91 -15.82
C VAL A 582 17.63 -24.68 -16.68
N ARG A 583 18.61 -24.75 -17.59
CA ARG A 583 18.82 -23.75 -18.65
C ARG A 583 18.38 -24.36 -19.98
N VAL A 584 17.61 -23.61 -20.75
CA VAL A 584 17.09 -24.03 -22.05
C VAL A 584 17.39 -22.98 -23.13
N PRO A 585 17.60 -23.39 -24.38
CA PRO A 585 17.79 -22.45 -25.48
C PRO A 585 16.48 -21.68 -25.73
N GLY A 586 16.59 -20.36 -25.93
CA GLY A 586 15.44 -19.52 -26.27
C GLY A 586 15.51 -18.12 -25.68
N ASP A 587 14.49 -17.33 -26.00
CA ASP A 587 14.27 -15.99 -25.44
C ASP A 587 13.44 -16.03 -24.15
N HIS A 588 13.07 -14.86 -23.63
CA HIS A 588 12.28 -14.75 -22.41
C HIS A 588 10.91 -15.43 -22.50
N HIS A 589 10.29 -15.39 -23.68
CA HIS A 589 8.98 -15.93 -23.99
C HIS A 589 9.03 -17.31 -24.65
N VAL A 590 10.13 -18.07 -24.48
CA VAL A 590 10.31 -19.41 -25.09
C VAL A 590 9.10 -20.33 -24.90
N HIS A 591 8.44 -20.28 -23.74
CA HIS A 591 7.24 -21.06 -23.49
C HIS A 591 6.12 -20.84 -24.52
N LEU A 592 6.01 -19.62 -25.06
CA LEU A 592 4.97 -19.19 -25.99
C LEU A 592 5.43 -19.26 -27.45
N ASN A 593 6.73 -19.00 -27.71
CA ASN A 593 7.32 -19.09 -29.04
C ASN A 593 7.63 -20.54 -29.45
N ASN A 594 8.15 -21.33 -28.50
CA ASN A 594 8.70 -22.68 -28.66
C ASN A 594 8.35 -23.57 -27.44
N PRO A 595 7.05 -23.82 -27.17
CA PRO A 595 6.60 -24.58 -26.00
C PRO A 595 7.24 -25.97 -25.87
N GLU A 596 7.58 -26.60 -26.98
CA GLU A 596 8.23 -27.92 -27.06
C GLU A 596 9.55 -28.00 -26.29
N VAL A 597 10.25 -26.87 -26.14
CA VAL A 597 11.54 -26.79 -25.42
C VAL A 597 11.35 -26.93 -23.92
N ILE A 598 10.24 -26.41 -23.37
CA ILE A 598 10.01 -26.37 -21.92
C ILE A 598 9.04 -27.44 -21.41
N ALA A 599 8.13 -27.88 -22.27
CA ALA A 599 7.03 -28.76 -21.89
C ALA A 599 7.49 -30.09 -21.27
N PRO A 600 8.57 -30.76 -21.75
CA PRO A 600 9.07 -31.98 -21.13
C PRO A 600 9.50 -31.78 -19.67
N PHE A 601 10.29 -30.74 -19.39
CA PHE A 601 10.78 -30.43 -18.05
C PHE A 601 9.64 -30.18 -17.07
N VAL A 602 8.65 -29.39 -17.48
CA VAL A 602 7.47 -29.09 -16.65
C VAL A 602 6.66 -30.36 -16.40
N SER A 603 6.41 -31.15 -17.44
CA SER A 603 5.60 -32.36 -17.35
C SER A 603 6.24 -33.42 -16.45
N ASP A 604 7.54 -33.65 -16.60
CA ASP A 604 8.28 -34.65 -15.82
C ASP A 604 8.39 -34.25 -14.35
N PHE A 605 8.60 -32.96 -14.07
CA PHE A 605 8.61 -32.42 -12.72
C PHE A 605 7.24 -32.61 -12.02
N LEU A 606 6.15 -32.29 -12.72
CA LEU A 606 4.79 -32.49 -12.19
C LEU A 606 4.49 -33.98 -11.96
N ARG A 607 4.85 -34.86 -12.90
CA ARG A 607 4.67 -36.31 -12.78
C ARG A 607 5.42 -36.93 -11.61
N THR A 608 6.68 -36.54 -11.41
CA THR A 608 7.49 -37.02 -10.29
C THR A 608 6.81 -36.68 -8.95
N LYS A 609 6.13 -35.53 -8.86
CA LYS A 609 5.36 -35.15 -7.68
C LYS A 609 4.09 -35.96 -7.48
N VAL A 610 3.36 -36.29 -8.56
CA VAL A 610 2.19 -37.18 -8.48
C VAL A 610 2.62 -38.55 -7.98
N LEU A 611 3.66 -39.14 -8.58
CA LEU A 611 4.19 -40.46 -8.20
C LEU A 611 4.64 -40.49 -6.73
N THR A 612 5.36 -39.47 -6.26
CA THR A 612 5.79 -39.37 -4.85
C THR A 612 4.61 -39.27 -3.88
N GLN A 613 3.51 -38.58 -4.26
CA GLN A 613 2.31 -38.47 -3.43
C GLN A 613 1.49 -39.76 -3.41
N SER A 614 1.43 -40.49 -4.51
CA SER A 614 0.75 -41.79 -4.62
C SER A 614 1.45 -42.87 -3.77
N ILE A 615 2.79 -42.94 -3.82
CA ILE A 615 3.59 -43.87 -3.01
C ILE A 615 3.42 -43.59 -1.50
N ASN A 616 3.47 -42.31 -1.09
CA ASN A 616 3.27 -41.94 0.31
C ASN A 616 1.84 -42.16 0.84
N ARG A 617 0.84 -42.26 -0.05
CA ARG A 617 -0.54 -42.66 0.32
C ARG A 617 -0.68 -44.18 0.46
N GLN A 618 0.01 -44.96 -0.37
CA GLN A 618 0.02 -46.43 -0.26
C GLN A 618 0.75 -46.94 0.98
N HIS A 619 1.71 -46.18 1.54
CA HIS A 619 2.37 -46.50 2.82
C HIS A 619 1.64 -45.98 4.08
N LYS A 620 0.51 -45.27 3.93
CA LYS A 620 -0.32 -44.73 5.04
C LYS A 620 -1.73 -45.32 5.11
N LEU A 621 -2.05 -46.24 4.21
CA LEU A 621 -3.19 -47.17 4.29
C LEU A 621 -2.65 -48.50 4.78
#